data_AF-A0A661HM89-F1
#
_entry.id   AF-A0A661HM89-F1
#
_cell.length_a   1.000
_cell.length_b   1.000
_cell.length_c   1.000
_cell.angle_alpha   90.00
_cell.angle_beta   90.00
_cell.angle_gamma   90.00
#
_symmetry.space_group_name_H-M   'P 1'
#
loop_
_entity.id
_entity.type
_entity.pdbx_description
1 polymer ?
#
loop_
_entity_poly.entity_id
_entity_poly.type
_entity_poly.pdbx_seq_one_letter_code
_entity_poly.pdbx_strand_id
1 'polypeptide(L)'
;MLNGNIENEILDTNKEEALRQISEIKSHLVDKQTFFPYNYTAMYVWSVISVLMTFLMIPMYEVSVLQGTFVSFVLISFGFISEGFMTKKANQSYDIEDCTLRQQFIMKNFVMLSLFAIVMSAVLASYKLYVPMFLTWLFLISFGFFAIGFVLNIERFTKIAKFNVFSSILLLGIGYLNHTLVGSTHTYVYVVQIFMVLGLGVMPAMTAWQQKRDGC
;
A
#
# COMPACT_ATOMS: atom_id res chain seq x y z
N MET A 1 32.52 -45.27 -7.44
CA MET A 1 31.96 -43.92 -7.67
C MET A 1 30.48 -43.92 -8.08
N LEU A 2 29.77 -45.06 -8.11
CA LEU A 2 28.33 -45.10 -8.47
C LEU A 2 27.33 -44.90 -7.30
N ASN A 3 27.73 -45.15 -6.05
CA ASN A 3 26.81 -45.05 -4.90
C ASN A 3 26.36 -43.61 -4.58
N GLY A 4 27.21 -42.61 -4.83
CA GLY A 4 26.90 -41.23 -4.48
C GLY A 4 25.82 -40.57 -5.36
N ASN A 5 25.62 -41.04 -6.59
CA ASN A 5 24.57 -40.50 -7.47
C ASN A 5 23.19 -41.05 -7.14
N ILE A 6 23.11 -42.33 -6.75
CA ILE A 6 21.85 -42.99 -6.41
C ILE A 6 21.28 -42.46 -5.09
N GLU A 7 22.14 -42.22 -4.09
CA GLU A 7 21.71 -41.59 -2.84
C GLU A 7 21.19 -40.16 -3.05
N ASN A 8 21.82 -39.37 -3.93
CA ASN A 8 21.35 -38.01 -4.22
C ASN A 8 20.03 -37.99 -5.00
N GLU A 9 19.84 -38.88 -5.97
CA GLU A 9 18.54 -39.02 -6.68
C GLU A 9 17.41 -39.45 -5.75
N ILE A 10 17.67 -40.39 -4.83
CA ILE A 10 16.68 -40.84 -3.84
C ILE A 10 16.37 -39.73 -2.84
N LEU A 11 17.35 -38.91 -2.47
CA LEU A 11 17.15 -37.77 -1.58
C LEU A 11 16.31 -36.67 -2.24
N ASP A 12 16.58 -36.35 -3.51
CA ASP A 12 15.83 -35.35 -4.26
C ASP A 12 14.40 -35.81 -4.54
N THR A 13 14.19 -37.08 -4.88
CA THR A 13 12.85 -37.64 -5.11
C THR A 13 12.00 -37.60 -3.84
N ASN A 14 12.55 -38.04 -2.69
CA ASN A 14 11.86 -37.99 -1.40
C ASN A 14 11.56 -36.55 -0.96
N LYS A 15 12.44 -35.60 -1.29
CA LYS A 15 12.25 -34.18 -0.98
C LYS A 15 11.14 -33.56 -1.82
N GLU A 16 11.07 -33.86 -3.11
CA GLU A 16 9.96 -33.43 -3.98
C GLU A 16 8.62 -34.02 -3.52
N GLU A 17 8.60 -35.30 -3.12
CA GLU A 17 7.39 -35.97 -2.68
C GLU A 17 6.91 -35.45 -1.31
N ALA A 18 7.84 -35.17 -0.39
CA ALA A 18 7.53 -34.48 0.87
C ALA A 18 7.01 -33.05 0.64
N LEU A 19 7.60 -32.30 -0.30
CA LEU A 19 7.12 -30.97 -0.68
C LEU A 19 5.73 -31.02 -1.31
N ARG A 20 5.44 -32.05 -2.11
CA ARG A 20 4.11 -32.28 -2.70
C ARG A 20 3.07 -32.57 -1.62
N GLN A 21 3.38 -33.45 -0.67
CA GLN A 21 2.48 -33.77 0.44
C GLN A 21 2.25 -32.56 1.37
N ILE A 22 3.29 -31.78 1.67
CA ILE A 22 3.15 -30.53 2.42
C ILE A 22 2.27 -29.53 1.66
N SER A 23 2.43 -29.43 0.33
CA SER A 23 1.59 -28.59 -0.53
C SER A 23 0.12 -29.04 -0.50
N GLU A 24 -0.13 -30.34 -0.62
CA GLU A 24 -1.49 -30.93 -0.55
C GLU A 24 -2.14 -30.68 0.82
N ILE A 25 -1.43 -30.94 1.91
CA ILE A 25 -1.91 -30.69 3.28
C ILE A 25 -2.20 -29.19 3.48
N LYS A 26 -1.30 -28.32 3.01
CA LYS A 26 -1.50 -26.87 3.09
C LYS A 26 -2.68 -26.41 2.22
N SER A 27 -2.90 -27.03 1.07
CA SER A 27 -4.05 -26.74 0.19
C SER A 27 -5.39 -27.16 0.80
N HIS A 28 -5.39 -28.20 1.64
CA HIS A 28 -6.57 -28.67 2.38
C HIS A 28 -6.81 -27.92 3.70
N LEU A 29 -5.75 -27.41 4.35
CA LEU A 29 -5.86 -26.64 5.60
C LEU A 29 -6.16 -25.16 5.37
N VAL A 30 -5.77 -24.62 4.21
CA VAL A 30 -5.99 -23.22 3.85
C VAL A 30 -7.22 -23.12 2.97
N ASP A 31 -8.30 -22.56 3.52
CA ASP A 31 -9.46 -22.20 2.71
C ASP A 31 -9.05 -21.19 1.63
N LYS A 32 -8.88 -21.70 0.39
CA LYS A 32 -8.44 -20.93 -0.76
C LYS A 32 -9.37 -19.76 -1.08
N GLN A 33 -10.62 -19.75 -0.62
CA GLN A 33 -11.55 -18.62 -0.83
C GLN A 33 -11.30 -17.43 0.10
N THR A 34 -10.68 -17.67 1.27
CA THR A 34 -10.38 -16.64 2.28
C THR A 34 -8.89 -16.38 2.43
N PHE A 35 -8.03 -17.18 1.81
CA PHE A 35 -6.59 -16.95 1.82
C PHE A 35 -6.21 -15.69 1.05
N PHE A 36 -5.25 -14.93 1.58
CA PHE A 36 -4.65 -13.82 0.87
C PHE A 36 -3.14 -13.78 1.11
N PRO A 37 -2.33 -14.23 0.14
CA PRO A 37 -0.89 -14.07 0.22
C PRO A 37 -0.56 -12.62 -0.13
N TYR A 38 -0.70 -11.71 0.84
CA TYR A 38 -0.41 -10.29 0.60
C TYR A 38 1.04 -10.13 0.18
N ASN A 39 1.28 -9.59 -1.01
CA ASN A 39 2.62 -9.33 -1.49
C ASN A 39 3.11 -8.00 -0.94
N TYR A 40 3.91 -8.07 0.12
CA TYR A 40 4.52 -6.91 0.77
C TYR A 40 5.42 -6.09 -0.16
N THR A 41 5.84 -6.64 -1.31
CA THR A 41 6.57 -5.88 -2.34
C THR A 41 5.73 -4.75 -2.92
N ALA A 42 4.40 -4.93 -2.98
CA ALA A 42 3.49 -3.88 -3.43
C ALA A 42 3.55 -2.64 -2.52
N MET A 43 3.84 -2.82 -1.23
CA MET A 43 4.00 -1.69 -0.31
C MET A 43 5.20 -0.82 -0.66
N TYR A 44 6.30 -1.38 -1.17
CA TYR A 44 7.44 -0.57 -1.62
C TYR A 44 7.06 0.30 -2.82
N VAL A 45 6.31 -0.26 -3.77
CA VAL A 45 5.80 0.50 -4.93
C VAL A 45 4.93 1.66 -4.47
N TRP A 46 3.95 1.40 -3.60
CA TRP A 46 3.09 2.44 -3.05
C TRP A 46 3.84 3.46 -2.19
N SER A 47 4.89 3.04 -1.48
CA SER A 47 5.75 3.95 -0.72
C SER A 47 6.47 4.93 -1.64
N VAL A 48 7.04 4.44 -2.74
CA VAL A 48 7.72 5.27 -3.75
C VAL A 48 6.73 6.22 -4.41
N ILE A 49 5.56 5.71 -4.83
CA ILE A 49 4.51 6.55 -5.43
C ILE A 49 4.07 7.64 -4.46
N SER A 50 3.86 7.31 -3.18
CA SER A 50 3.43 8.28 -2.16
C SER A 50 4.47 9.39 -1.95
N VAL A 51 5.76 9.05 -1.95
CA VAL A 51 6.86 10.03 -1.85
C VAL A 51 6.88 10.92 -3.09
N LEU A 52 6.81 10.34 -4.30
CA LEU A 52 6.75 11.11 -5.55
C LEU A 52 5.55 12.05 -5.56
N MET A 53 4.36 11.55 -5.23
CA MET A 53 3.15 12.36 -5.15
C MET A 53 3.28 13.48 -4.10
N THR A 54 3.91 13.24 -2.95
CA THR A 54 4.08 14.28 -1.93
C THR A 54 4.86 15.50 -2.44
N PHE A 55 5.87 15.30 -3.27
CA PHE A 55 6.71 16.39 -3.78
C PHE A 55 6.26 16.96 -5.12
N LEU A 56 5.67 16.13 -6.00
CA LEU A 56 5.27 16.58 -7.34
C LEU A 56 3.92 17.32 -7.35
N MET A 57 3.06 17.08 -6.36
CA MET A 57 1.64 17.42 -6.54
C MET A 57 1.33 18.90 -6.36
N ILE A 58 2.03 19.63 -5.48
CA ILE A 58 1.90 21.09 -5.40
C ILE A 58 2.28 21.74 -6.73
N PRO A 59 3.51 21.56 -7.28
CA PRO A 59 3.89 22.25 -8.52
C PRO A 59 3.00 21.86 -9.70
N MET A 60 2.55 20.61 -9.79
CA MET A 60 1.61 20.21 -10.85
C MET A 60 0.25 20.91 -10.74
N TYR A 61 -0.28 21.06 -9.51
CA TYR A 61 -1.53 21.77 -9.28
C TYR A 61 -1.43 23.29 -9.39
N GLU A 62 -0.24 23.88 -9.17
CA GLU A 62 -0.01 25.30 -9.40
C GLU A 62 0.00 25.66 -10.89
N VAL A 63 0.45 24.75 -11.77
CA VAL A 63 0.35 24.98 -13.22
C VAL A 63 -1.11 24.90 -13.66
N SER A 64 -1.83 23.82 -13.31
CA SER A 64 -3.28 23.75 -13.47
C SER A 64 -3.90 22.61 -12.66
N VAL A 65 -5.18 22.77 -12.27
CA VAL A 65 -5.94 21.69 -11.60
C VAL A 65 -6.02 20.44 -12.47
N LEU A 66 -6.19 20.62 -13.79
CA LEU A 66 -6.25 19.52 -14.75
C LEU A 66 -4.92 18.75 -14.79
N GLN A 67 -3.78 19.45 -14.85
CA GLN A 67 -2.47 18.81 -14.90
C GLN A 67 -2.18 18.01 -13.62
N GLY A 68 -2.40 18.57 -12.44
CA GLY A 68 -2.22 17.83 -11.19
C GLY A 68 -3.13 16.60 -11.09
N THR A 69 -4.39 16.73 -11.51
CA THR A 69 -5.35 15.62 -11.54
C THR A 69 -4.90 14.51 -12.49
N PHE A 70 -4.44 14.88 -13.69
CA PHE A 70 -3.92 13.93 -14.67
C PHE A 70 -2.67 13.20 -14.16
N VAL A 71 -1.71 13.92 -13.58
CA VAL A 71 -0.50 13.31 -12.99
C VAL A 71 -0.85 12.36 -11.86
N SER A 72 -1.79 12.73 -10.97
CA SER A 72 -2.28 11.84 -9.91
C SER A 72 -2.88 10.56 -10.49
N PHE A 73 -3.74 10.70 -11.50
CA PHE A 73 -4.40 9.57 -12.15
C PHE A 73 -3.39 8.61 -12.77
N VAL A 74 -2.37 9.13 -13.46
CA VAL A 74 -1.30 8.32 -14.07
C VAL A 74 -0.48 7.58 -13.00
N LEU A 75 -0.03 8.27 -11.95
CA LEU A 75 0.78 7.65 -10.88
C LEU A 75 -0.01 6.58 -10.11
N ILE A 76 -1.26 6.87 -9.78
CA ILE A 76 -2.15 5.92 -9.09
C ILE A 76 -2.44 4.70 -9.98
N SER A 77 -2.71 4.92 -11.28
CA SER A 77 -2.93 3.83 -12.24
C SER A 77 -1.70 2.92 -12.34
N PHE A 78 -0.49 3.50 -12.38
CA PHE A 78 0.75 2.73 -12.36
C PHE A 78 0.89 1.87 -11.09
N GLY A 79 0.50 2.42 -9.93
CA GLY A 79 0.44 1.67 -8.66
C GLY A 79 -0.49 0.46 -8.75
N PHE A 80 -1.73 0.66 -9.21
CA PHE A 80 -2.71 -0.44 -9.36
C PHE A 80 -2.26 -1.50 -10.37
N ILE A 81 -1.70 -1.11 -11.51
CA ILE A 81 -1.18 -2.05 -12.51
C ILE A 81 -0.06 -2.89 -11.90
N SER A 82 0.89 -2.24 -11.20
CA SER A 82 2.01 -2.91 -10.55
C SER A 82 1.55 -3.89 -9.46
N GLU A 83 0.62 -3.47 -8.60
CA GLU A 83 0.02 -4.34 -7.57
C GLU A 83 -0.73 -5.52 -8.20
N GLY A 84 -1.46 -5.30 -9.29
CA GLY A 84 -2.16 -6.36 -10.03
C GLY A 84 -1.20 -7.43 -10.56
N PHE A 85 -0.08 -7.03 -11.18
CA PHE A 85 0.95 -7.97 -11.63
C PHE A 85 1.60 -8.73 -10.46
N MET A 86 1.93 -8.04 -9.37
CA MET A 86 2.54 -8.65 -8.18
C MET A 86 1.60 -9.63 -7.46
N THR A 87 0.32 -9.30 -7.40
CA THR A 87 -0.73 -10.15 -6.81
C THR A 87 -0.99 -11.36 -7.67
N LYS A 88 -1.07 -11.21 -9.00
CA LYS A 88 -1.21 -12.33 -9.94
C LYS A 88 -0.05 -13.32 -9.80
N LYS A 89 1.18 -12.82 -9.73
CA LYS A 89 2.38 -13.65 -9.53
C LYS A 89 2.37 -14.39 -8.19
N ALA A 90 1.91 -13.73 -7.12
CA ALA A 90 1.76 -14.36 -5.82
C ALA A 90 0.67 -15.44 -5.84
N ASN A 91 -0.49 -15.18 -6.44
CA ASN A 91 -1.57 -16.17 -6.55
C ASN A 91 -1.14 -17.45 -7.29
N GLN A 92 -0.34 -17.31 -8.36
CA GLN A 92 0.21 -18.45 -9.10
C GLN A 92 1.08 -19.37 -8.23
N SER A 93 1.82 -18.83 -7.24
CA SER A 93 2.63 -19.67 -6.34
C SER A 93 1.80 -20.48 -5.34
N TYR A 94 0.51 -20.17 -5.19
CA TYR A 94 -0.43 -20.85 -4.30
C TYR A 94 -1.54 -21.58 -5.05
N ASP A 95 -1.42 -21.73 -6.39
CA ASP A 95 -2.42 -22.40 -7.22
C ASP A 95 -3.84 -21.81 -7.01
N ILE A 96 -3.89 -20.48 -7.10
CA ILE A 96 -5.10 -19.66 -7.04
C ILE A 96 -5.31 -19.05 -8.43
N GLU A 97 -6.33 -19.54 -9.15
CA GLU A 97 -6.63 -19.07 -10.51
C GLU A 97 -7.31 -17.69 -10.50
N ASP A 98 -8.22 -17.46 -9.56
CA ASP A 98 -9.03 -16.23 -9.46
C ASP A 98 -8.79 -15.44 -8.17
N CYS A 99 -9.08 -14.14 -8.20
CA CYS A 99 -8.98 -13.30 -7.00
C CYS A 99 -9.95 -13.77 -5.90
N THR A 100 -9.43 -13.98 -4.70
CA THR A 100 -10.22 -14.38 -3.52
C THR A 100 -11.18 -13.28 -3.07
N LEU A 101 -12.20 -13.60 -2.27
CA LEU A 101 -13.17 -12.60 -1.81
C LEU A 101 -12.50 -11.46 -1.03
N ARG A 102 -11.47 -11.78 -0.22
CA ARG A 102 -10.67 -10.79 0.51
C ARG A 102 -9.87 -9.89 -0.43
N GLN A 103 -9.27 -10.47 -1.48
CA GLN A 103 -8.56 -9.71 -2.53
C GLN A 103 -9.49 -8.73 -3.23
N GLN A 104 -10.67 -9.20 -3.64
CA GLN A 104 -11.65 -8.36 -4.32
C GLN A 104 -12.14 -7.22 -3.42
N PHE A 105 -12.39 -7.50 -2.13
CA PHE A 105 -12.78 -6.48 -1.17
C PHE A 105 -11.71 -5.39 -1.01
N ILE A 106 -10.46 -5.80 -0.78
CA ILE A 106 -9.32 -4.87 -0.61
C ILE A 106 -9.11 -4.04 -1.89
N MET A 107 -9.12 -4.68 -3.06
CA MET A 107 -8.95 -4.00 -4.34
C MET A 107 -10.06 -2.98 -4.59
N LYS A 108 -11.33 -3.35 -4.39
CA LYS A 108 -12.47 -2.44 -4.54
C LYS A 108 -12.38 -1.26 -3.56
N ASN A 109 -12.01 -1.53 -2.31
CA ASN A 109 -11.83 -0.49 -1.30
C ASN A 109 -10.75 0.52 -1.71
N PHE A 110 -9.58 0.05 -2.14
CA PHE A 110 -8.50 0.93 -2.60
C PHE A 110 -8.90 1.74 -3.84
N VAL A 111 -9.55 1.13 -4.83
CA VAL A 111 -10.00 1.85 -6.03
C VAL A 111 -10.96 2.99 -5.65
N MET A 112 -11.93 2.71 -4.77
CA MET A 112 -12.87 3.74 -4.30
C MET A 112 -12.17 4.86 -3.53
N LEU A 113 -11.26 4.52 -2.61
CA LEU A 113 -10.49 5.51 -1.85
C LEU A 113 -9.60 6.36 -2.75
N SER A 114 -8.92 5.76 -3.73
CA SER A 114 -8.05 6.47 -4.68
C SER A 114 -8.83 7.42 -5.58
N LEU A 115 -9.97 6.98 -6.14
CA LEU A 115 -10.83 7.85 -6.94
C LEU A 115 -11.37 9.02 -6.11
N PHE A 116 -11.82 8.74 -4.89
CA PHE A 116 -12.28 9.78 -3.98
C PHE A 116 -11.16 10.76 -3.62
N ALA A 117 -9.94 10.27 -3.34
CA ALA A 117 -8.78 11.10 -3.08
C ALA A 117 -8.43 12.00 -4.27
N ILE A 118 -8.45 11.49 -5.51
CA ILE A 118 -8.20 12.30 -6.71
C ILE A 118 -9.23 13.43 -6.83
N VAL A 119 -10.52 13.13 -6.70
CA VAL A 119 -11.59 14.13 -6.79
C VAL A 119 -11.45 15.18 -5.68
N MET A 120 -11.26 14.74 -4.44
CA MET A 120 -11.04 15.65 -3.31
C MET A 120 -9.80 16.52 -3.51
N SER A 121 -8.73 15.99 -4.10
CA SER A 121 -7.52 16.75 -4.42
C SER A 121 -7.79 17.86 -5.41
N ALA A 122 -8.52 17.55 -6.50
CA ALA A 122 -8.87 18.55 -7.50
C ALA A 122 -9.71 19.69 -6.89
N VAL A 123 -10.69 19.35 -6.04
CA VAL A 123 -11.52 20.33 -5.33
C VAL A 123 -10.65 21.19 -4.41
N LEU A 124 -9.85 20.60 -3.52
CA LEU A 124 -9.03 21.34 -2.56
C LEU A 124 -7.95 22.19 -3.25
N ALA A 125 -7.33 21.66 -4.30
CA ALA A 125 -6.33 22.37 -5.10
C ALA A 125 -6.92 23.59 -5.82
N SER A 126 -8.19 23.55 -6.23
CA SER A 126 -8.87 24.70 -6.86
C SER A 126 -8.95 25.92 -5.93
N TYR A 127 -8.93 25.69 -4.62
CA TYR A 127 -8.89 26.72 -3.57
C TYR A 127 -7.49 26.91 -2.97
N LYS A 128 -6.44 26.32 -3.56
CA LYS A 128 -5.06 26.32 -3.04
C LYS A 128 -4.94 25.77 -1.61
N LEU A 129 -5.81 24.83 -1.23
CA LEU A 129 -5.82 24.17 0.08
C LEU A 129 -4.92 22.92 0.07
N TYR A 130 -3.62 23.12 -0.20
CA TYR A 130 -2.66 22.01 -0.33
C TYR A 130 -2.40 21.27 0.99
N VAL A 131 -2.41 21.98 2.12
CA VAL A 131 -2.28 21.36 3.44
C VAL A 131 -3.46 20.43 3.72
N PRO A 132 -4.74 20.89 3.68
CA PRO A 132 -5.89 20.00 3.79
C PRO A 132 -5.90 18.85 2.78
N MET A 133 -5.42 19.07 1.55
CA MET A 133 -5.30 18.01 0.54
C MET A 133 -4.41 16.86 1.03
N PHE A 134 -3.18 17.15 1.48
CA PHE A 134 -2.30 16.12 2.01
C PHE A 134 -2.84 15.47 3.28
N LEU A 135 -3.42 16.23 4.20
CA LEU A 135 -4.01 15.68 5.41
C LEU A 135 -5.20 14.75 5.09
N THR A 136 -5.97 15.07 4.05
CA THR A 136 -7.04 14.21 3.53
C THR A 136 -6.47 12.90 2.98
N TRP A 137 -5.34 12.93 2.27
CA TRP A 137 -4.68 11.70 1.80
C TRP A 137 -4.21 10.83 2.95
N LEU A 138 -3.53 11.44 3.93
CA LEU A 138 -3.05 10.75 5.13
C LEU A 138 -4.22 10.06 5.86
N PHE A 139 -5.35 10.74 5.96
CA PHE A 139 -6.57 10.21 6.58
C PHE A 139 -7.22 9.09 5.75
N LEU A 140 -7.47 9.31 4.45
CA LEU A 140 -8.17 8.35 3.58
C LEU A 140 -7.38 7.06 3.37
N ILE A 141 -6.08 7.16 3.10
CA ILE A 141 -5.23 5.97 2.89
C ILE A 141 -5.15 5.13 4.16
N SER A 142 -5.28 5.77 5.33
CA SER A 142 -5.32 5.07 6.61
C SER A 142 -6.56 4.22 6.81
N PHE A 143 -7.70 4.57 6.21
CA PHE A 143 -8.83 3.65 6.14
C PHE A 143 -8.50 2.39 5.34
N GLY A 144 -7.74 2.52 4.25
CA GLY A 144 -7.24 1.37 3.49
C GLY A 144 -6.30 0.49 4.32
N PHE A 145 -5.33 1.09 5.03
CA PHE A 145 -4.46 0.33 5.95
C PHE A 145 -5.24 -0.32 7.08
N PHE A 146 -6.22 0.36 7.67
CA PHE A 146 -7.08 -0.23 8.69
C PHE A 146 -7.88 -1.42 8.13
N ALA A 147 -8.45 -1.30 6.93
CA ALA A 147 -9.17 -2.38 6.27
C ALA A 147 -8.27 -3.61 6.04
N ILE A 148 -7.04 -3.43 5.55
CA ILE A 148 -6.07 -4.53 5.43
C ILE A 148 -5.77 -5.13 6.80
N GLY A 149 -5.45 -4.30 7.79
CA GLY A 149 -5.10 -4.74 9.13
C GLY A 149 -6.22 -5.54 9.80
N PHE A 150 -7.47 -5.14 9.58
CA PHE A 150 -8.66 -5.83 10.07
C PHE A 150 -8.94 -7.13 9.31
N VAL A 151 -8.96 -7.09 7.96
CA VAL A 151 -9.29 -8.26 7.11
C VAL A 151 -8.24 -9.35 7.20
N LEU A 152 -6.97 -8.98 7.35
CA LEU A 152 -5.84 -9.92 7.42
C LEU A 152 -5.33 -10.17 8.83
N ASN A 153 -5.92 -9.51 9.83
CA ASN A 153 -5.49 -9.56 11.22
C ASN A 153 -4.00 -9.22 11.40
N ILE A 154 -3.52 -8.19 10.69
CA ILE A 154 -2.13 -7.72 10.78
C ILE A 154 -2.09 -6.42 11.59
N GLU A 155 -1.66 -6.53 12.84
CA GLU A 155 -1.65 -5.41 13.81
C GLU A 155 -0.82 -4.20 13.33
N ARG A 156 0.26 -4.44 12.58
CA ARG A 156 1.17 -3.40 12.07
C ARG A 156 0.43 -2.37 11.20
N PHE A 157 -0.43 -2.82 10.29
CA PHE A 157 -1.23 -1.92 9.45
C PHE A 157 -2.21 -1.07 10.27
N THR A 158 -2.79 -1.66 11.32
CA THR A 158 -3.67 -0.93 12.24
C THR A 158 -2.91 0.15 13.01
N LYS A 159 -1.66 -0.11 13.40
CA LYS A 159 -0.78 0.89 14.06
C LYS A 159 -0.46 2.07 13.13
N ILE A 160 -0.11 1.80 11.87
CA ILE A 160 0.14 2.84 10.86
C ILE A 160 -1.12 3.69 10.65
N ALA A 161 -2.28 3.05 10.48
CA ALA A 161 -3.54 3.74 10.30
C ALA A 161 -3.86 4.69 11.47
N LYS A 162 -3.69 4.23 12.72
CA LYS A 162 -3.89 5.05 13.92
C LYS A 162 -2.95 6.26 13.96
N PHE A 163 -1.65 6.04 13.67
CA PHE A 163 -0.66 7.12 13.64
C PHE A 163 -1.02 8.19 12.61
N ASN A 164 -1.37 7.76 11.40
CA ASN A 164 -1.69 8.66 10.30
C ASN A 164 -2.99 9.45 10.54
N VAL A 165 -4.05 8.80 11.03
CA VAL A 165 -5.32 9.48 11.38
C VAL A 165 -5.11 10.49 12.51
N PHE A 166 -4.37 10.11 13.54
CA PHE A 166 -4.04 11.03 14.64
C PHE A 166 -3.24 12.23 14.13
N SER A 167 -2.20 11.96 13.32
CA SER A 167 -1.36 13.01 12.73
C SER A 167 -2.17 13.93 11.82
N SER A 168 -3.09 13.40 11.00
CA SER A 168 -3.91 14.22 10.11
C SER A 168 -4.82 15.17 10.87
N ILE A 169 -5.43 14.71 11.96
CA ILE A 169 -6.32 15.52 12.80
C ILE A 169 -5.52 16.57 13.58
N LEU A 170 -4.40 16.16 14.19
CA LEU A 170 -3.55 17.05 14.98
C LEU A 170 -2.98 18.18 14.11
N LEU A 171 -2.43 17.84 12.94
CA LEU A 171 -1.91 18.83 11.99
C LEU A 171 -3.04 19.71 11.46
N LEU A 172 -4.22 19.17 11.17
CA LEU A 172 -5.35 20.01 10.76
C LEU A 172 -5.69 21.06 11.82
N GLY A 173 -5.73 20.66 13.10
CA GLY A 173 -5.99 21.57 14.22
C GLY A 173 -4.93 22.67 14.35
N ILE A 174 -3.64 22.30 14.27
CA ILE A 174 -2.52 23.26 14.32
C ILE A 174 -2.59 24.23 13.13
N GLY A 175 -2.79 23.72 11.92
CA GLY A 175 -2.87 24.54 10.72
C GLY A 175 -4.06 25.49 10.73
N TYR A 176 -5.19 25.06 11.28
CA TYR A 176 -6.38 25.90 11.45
C TYR A 176 -6.12 27.06 12.42
N LEU A 177 -5.56 26.78 13.60
CA LEU A 177 -5.27 27.79 14.62
C LEU A 177 -4.21 28.81 14.17
N ASN A 178 -3.23 28.36 13.38
CA ASN A 178 -2.16 29.22 12.88
C ASN A 178 -2.49 29.90 11.54
N HIS A 179 -3.70 29.69 10.99
CA HIS A 179 -4.13 30.21 9.68
C HIS A 179 -3.20 29.82 8.51
N THR A 180 -2.59 28.63 8.55
CA THR A 180 -1.62 28.14 7.55
C THR A 180 -2.17 27.04 6.64
N LEU A 181 -3.50 26.97 6.47
CA LEU A 181 -4.15 25.93 5.64
C LEU A 181 -4.19 26.26 4.14
N VAL A 182 -4.04 27.53 3.77
CA VAL A 182 -4.14 28.03 2.38
C VAL A 182 -2.75 28.38 1.87
N GLY A 183 -2.47 28.05 0.61
CA GLY A 183 -1.23 28.42 -0.07
C GLY A 183 -0.12 27.35 0.02
N SER A 184 0.98 27.63 -0.66
CA SER A 184 2.08 26.69 -0.92
C SER A 184 3.43 27.10 -0.31
N THR A 185 3.55 28.34 0.17
CA THR A 185 4.86 28.93 0.54
C THR A 185 5.18 28.87 2.03
N HIS A 186 4.24 28.42 2.87
CA HIS A 186 4.44 28.39 4.32
C HIS A 186 5.33 27.21 4.73
N THR A 187 6.23 27.42 5.70
CA THR A 187 7.06 26.35 6.30
C THR A 187 6.23 25.17 6.79
N TYR A 188 4.98 25.44 7.18
CA TYR A 188 4.01 24.44 7.63
C TYR A 188 3.71 23.36 6.57
N VAL A 189 3.72 23.73 5.29
CA VAL A 189 3.53 22.77 4.18
C VAL A 189 4.61 21.69 4.20
N TYR A 190 5.87 22.07 4.43
CA TYR A 190 6.98 21.12 4.50
C TYR A 190 6.88 20.22 5.73
N VAL A 191 6.41 20.74 6.87
CA VAL A 191 6.12 19.92 8.05
C VAL A 191 5.09 18.85 7.72
N VAL A 192 4.00 19.21 7.05
CA VAL A 192 2.97 18.26 6.61
C VAL A 192 3.55 17.24 5.63
N GLN A 193 4.37 17.67 4.66
CA GLN A 193 5.04 16.77 3.72
C GLN A 193 5.99 15.76 4.42
N ILE A 194 6.66 16.15 5.51
CA ILE A 194 7.46 15.21 6.31
C ILE A 194 6.56 14.12 6.90
N PHE A 195 5.42 14.49 7.49
CA PHE A 195 4.46 13.52 8.02
C PHE A 195 3.86 12.62 6.93
N MET A 196 3.62 13.17 5.73
CA MET A 196 3.21 12.38 4.57
C MET A 196 4.26 11.32 4.19
N VAL A 197 5.53 11.73 4.08
CA VAL A 197 6.64 10.81 3.76
C VAL A 197 6.79 9.74 4.85
N LEU A 198 6.70 10.12 6.13
CA LEU A 198 6.80 9.17 7.23
C LEU A 198 5.64 8.17 7.23
N GLY A 199 4.40 8.68 7.14
CA GLY A 199 3.18 7.90 7.30
C GLY A 199 2.81 7.03 6.09
N LEU A 200 3.13 7.48 4.88
CA LEU A 200 2.74 6.81 3.62
C LEU A 200 3.95 6.25 2.83
N GLY A 201 5.16 6.71 3.12
CA GLY A 201 6.39 6.20 2.50
C GLY A 201 7.18 5.28 3.43
N VAL A 202 7.69 5.83 4.54
CA VAL A 202 8.64 5.13 5.41
C VAL A 202 7.98 4.00 6.18
N MET A 203 6.87 4.25 6.89
CA MET A 203 6.21 3.24 7.70
C MET A 203 5.71 2.03 6.88
N PRO A 204 5.09 2.21 5.70
CA PRO A 204 4.72 1.09 4.84
C PRO A 204 5.96 0.28 4.36
N ALA A 205 7.02 0.96 3.91
CA ALA A 205 8.25 0.29 3.49
C ALA A 205 8.94 -0.49 4.63
N MET A 206 8.94 0.06 5.84
CA MET A 206 9.44 -0.62 7.04
C MET A 206 8.62 -1.87 7.37
N THR A 207 7.31 -1.80 7.24
CA THR A 207 6.41 -2.95 7.48
C THR A 207 6.69 -4.08 6.50
N ALA A 208 6.88 -3.74 5.22
CA ALA A 208 7.27 -4.70 4.20
C ALA A 208 8.63 -5.34 4.47
N TRP A 209 9.60 -4.53 4.90
CA TRP A 209 10.93 -5.02 5.25
C TRP A 209 10.92 -5.98 6.43
N GLN A 210 10.22 -5.62 7.52
CA GLN A 210 10.09 -6.47 8.70
C GLN A 210 9.43 -7.79 8.36
N GLN A 211 8.37 -7.78 7.55
CA GLN A 211 7.72 -9.02 7.15
C GLN A 211 8.63 -9.95 6.35
N LYS A 212 9.44 -9.38 5.45
CA LYS A 212 10.42 -10.15 4.69
C LYS A 212 11.48 -10.78 5.61
N ARG A 213 11.82 -10.12 6.72
CA ARG A 213 12.77 -10.62 7.71
C ARG A 213 12.18 -11.70 8.61
N ASP A 214 10.92 -11.55 9.02
CA ASP A 214 10.23 -12.47 9.94
C ASP A 214 9.70 -13.73 9.23
N GLY A 215 9.58 -13.70 7.89
CA GLY A 215 9.14 -14.83 7.06
C GLY A 215 10.27 -15.70 6.49
N CYS A 216 11.51 -15.53 6.97
CA CYS A 216 12.66 -16.40 6.68
C CYS A 216 12.98 -17.29 7.88
#